data_AF-A0A956BXT1-F1
#
_entry.id   AF-A0A956BXT1-F1
#
_cell.length_a   1.000
_cell.length_b   1.000
_cell.length_c   1.000
_cell.angle_alpha   90.00
_cell.angle_beta   90.00
_cell.angle_gamma   90.00
#
_symmetry.space_group_name_H-M   'P 1'
#
loop_
_entity.id
_entity.type
_entity.pdbx_description
1 polymer ?
#
loop_
_entity_poly.entity_id
_entity_poly.type
_entity_poly.pdbx_seq_one_letter_code
_entity_poly.pdbx_strand_id
1 'polypeptide(L)'
;MDRNDPTVNFRGTQVRDDGQGPVLLSHRQKVLVVAGPDQGKEQEVEGTRVTIGTAPSNDLQLRDHTVSRRHCEISVRNDRYYIRDLDSTNGTLLNGTPVVEGILSPGARIRLGDTEIIFEPKKKWERVTESDSFGQLKGSSQTMRGVFAMLAKVAATELSCVLVGETGTGKELAARGIHENSARSKKPFIVVDCGAVSKTLISSELFGHEKGAFTGADRQRQGAFEAADGGTIFLDEVGELPLDLQPQLLRV
;
A
#
# COMPACT_ATOMS: atom_id res chain seq x y z
N MET A 1 -16.64 8.44 33.46
CA MET A 1 -17.38 7.59 32.50
C MET A 1 -18.25 8.53 31.68
N ASP A 2 -17.70 9.12 30.62
CA ASP A 2 -18.46 10.01 29.74
C ASP A 2 -19.26 9.19 28.72
N ARG A 3 -20.57 9.41 28.70
CA ARG A 3 -21.57 8.66 27.90
C ARG A 3 -21.84 9.32 26.54
N ASN A 4 -20.85 9.92 25.89
CA ASN A 4 -21.09 10.68 24.65
C ASN A 4 -20.02 10.49 23.57
N ASP A 5 -19.46 9.29 23.44
CA ASP A 5 -18.55 8.97 22.33
C ASP A 5 -19.38 8.40 21.15
N PRO A 6 -19.57 9.14 20.03
CA PRO A 6 -20.37 8.71 18.89
C PRO A 6 -19.63 7.70 17.99
N THR A 7 -18.59 7.06 18.50
CA THR A 7 -17.75 6.14 17.73
C THR A 7 -18.46 4.81 17.49
N VAL A 8 -18.79 4.52 16.22
CA VAL A 8 -19.37 3.24 15.80
C VAL A 8 -18.25 2.31 15.33
N ASN A 9 -18.18 1.09 15.89
CA ASN A 9 -17.16 0.10 15.57
C ASN A 9 -17.72 -0.96 14.61
N PHE A 10 -17.27 -0.97 13.36
CA PHE A 10 -17.60 -2.00 12.38
C PHE A 10 -16.37 -2.86 12.09
N ARG A 11 -16.36 -4.10 12.59
CA ARG A 11 -15.30 -5.10 12.32
C ARG A 11 -13.87 -4.56 12.52
N GLY A 12 -13.65 -3.76 13.56
CA GLY A 12 -12.34 -3.16 13.90
C GLY A 12 -12.07 -1.81 13.25
N THR A 13 -12.99 -1.29 12.44
CA THR A 13 -12.95 0.06 11.85
C THR A 13 -13.78 1.00 12.73
N GLN A 14 -13.14 2.04 13.28
CA GLN A 14 -13.83 3.07 14.06
C GLN A 14 -14.19 4.26 13.17
N VAL A 15 -15.47 4.63 13.23
CA VAL A 15 -16.04 5.76 12.51
C VAL A 15 -16.61 6.73 13.52
N ARG A 16 -16.36 8.02 13.33
CA ARG A 16 -17.02 9.09 14.08
C ARG A 16 -17.41 10.20 13.10
N ASP A 17 -18.37 11.04 13.46
CA ASP A 17 -18.63 12.31 12.79
C ASP A 17 -17.88 13.43 13.52
N ASP A 18 -17.08 14.23 12.82
CA ASP A 18 -16.35 15.36 13.40
C ASP A 18 -17.09 16.71 13.27
N GLY A 19 -18.33 16.70 12.80
CA GLY A 19 -19.15 17.88 12.52
C GLY A 19 -19.01 18.41 11.09
N GLN A 20 -18.06 17.89 10.30
CA GLN A 20 -17.89 18.17 8.87
C GLN A 20 -18.08 16.92 8.00
N GLY A 21 -18.52 15.81 8.61
CA GLY A 21 -18.78 14.54 7.96
C GLY A 21 -18.05 13.36 8.63
N PRO A 22 -18.22 12.15 8.07
CA PRO A 22 -17.62 10.95 8.64
C PRO A 22 -16.08 10.96 8.53
N VAL A 23 -15.43 10.59 9.63
CA VAL A 23 -13.99 10.32 9.70
C VAL A 23 -13.74 8.88 10.13
N LEU A 24 -12.69 8.28 9.58
CA LEU A 24 -12.18 6.96 9.91
C LEU A 24 -10.89 7.03 10.70
N LEU A 25 -10.76 6.17 11.71
CA LEU A 25 -9.49 6.01 12.40
C LEU A 25 -8.53 5.15 11.57
N SER A 26 -7.47 5.78 11.06
CA SER A 26 -6.30 5.10 10.50
C SER A 26 -5.29 4.78 11.61
N HIS A 27 -4.79 3.55 11.60
CA HIS A 27 -3.74 3.07 12.48
C HIS A 27 -2.43 2.99 11.70
N ARG A 28 -1.41 3.71 12.18
CA ARG A 28 -0.03 3.56 11.73
C ARG A 28 0.81 3.00 12.86
N GLN A 29 1.55 1.96 12.55
CA GLN A 29 2.36 1.21 13.49
C GLN A 29 3.82 1.55 13.18
N LYS A 30 4.43 2.46 13.96
CA LYS A 30 5.86 2.74 13.85
C LYS A 30 6.62 1.78 14.78
N VAL A 31 7.64 1.14 14.24
CA VAL A 31 8.55 0.26 14.96
C VAL A 31 9.96 0.78 14.73
N LEU A 32 10.71 1.00 15.81
CA LEU A 32 12.10 1.44 15.79
C LEU A 32 13.00 0.33 16.36
N VAL A 33 14.01 -0.09 15.61
CA VAL A 33 15.03 -1.02 16.10
C VAL A 33 16.08 -0.27 16.90
N VAL A 34 16.18 -0.56 18.19
CA VAL A 34 17.08 0.13 19.13
C VAL A 34 18.31 -0.69 19.52
N ALA A 35 18.30 -2.00 19.28
CA ALA A 35 19.46 -2.87 19.45
C ALA A 35 19.42 -4.05 18.46
N GLY A 36 20.57 -4.69 18.25
CA GLY A 36 20.76 -5.82 17.34
C GLY A 36 21.32 -5.42 15.97
N PRO A 37 21.43 -6.37 15.02
CA PRO A 37 22.07 -6.15 13.71
C PRO A 37 21.45 -5.05 12.85
N ASP A 38 20.18 -4.71 13.10
CA ASP A 38 19.42 -3.69 12.39
C ASP A 38 19.22 -2.40 13.19
N GLN A 39 20.05 -2.15 14.22
CA GLN A 39 19.95 -0.94 15.03
C GLN A 39 19.88 0.34 14.16
N GLY A 40 18.90 1.19 14.48
CA GLY A 40 18.61 2.43 13.75
C GLY A 40 17.60 2.24 12.61
N LYS A 41 17.22 1.00 12.26
CA LYS A 41 16.14 0.76 11.28
C LYS A 41 14.80 1.20 11.85
N GLU A 42 14.04 1.93 11.05
CA GLU A 42 12.66 2.31 11.34
C GLU A 42 11.74 1.73 10.27
N GLN A 43 10.55 1.30 10.70
CA GLN A 43 9.49 0.90 9.80
C GLN A 43 8.17 1.50 10.29
N GLU A 44 7.46 2.19 9.39
CA GLU A 44 6.09 2.65 9.63
C GLU A 44 5.18 1.91 8.66
N VAL A 45 4.13 1.26 9.19
CA VAL A 45 3.16 0.50 8.40
C VAL A 45 1.77 1.03 8.70
N GLU A 46 1.04 1.40 7.66
CA GLU A 46 -0.38 1.72 7.76
C GLU A 46 -1.21 0.44 7.64
N GLY A 47 -2.09 0.20 8.61
CA GLY A 47 -2.96 -0.97 8.62
C GLY A 47 -3.18 -1.55 10.02
N THR A 48 -3.86 -2.69 10.06
CA THR A 48 -4.27 -3.37 11.29
C THR A 48 -3.40 -4.57 11.64
N ARG A 49 -2.40 -4.90 10.82
CA ARG A 49 -1.47 -6.02 11.05
C ARG A 49 -0.08 -5.67 10.54
N VAL A 50 0.93 -6.03 11.32
CA VAL A 50 2.36 -5.90 10.98
C VAL A 50 3.05 -7.20 11.34
N THR A 51 3.78 -7.78 10.41
CA THR A 51 4.54 -9.01 10.57
C THR A 51 6.03 -8.71 10.68
N ILE A 52 6.71 -9.43 11.57
CA ILE A 52 8.13 -9.20 11.89
C ILE A 52 8.87 -10.53 11.85
N GLY A 53 10.03 -10.57 11.19
CA GLY A 53 10.86 -11.76 11.10
C GLY A 53 11.96 -11.64 10.05
N THR A 54 12.72 -12.71 9.82
CA THR A 54 13.84 -12.69 8.86
C THR A 54 13.44 -12.89 7.40
N ALA A 55 12.24 -13.43 7.14
CA ALA A 55 11.78 -13.61 5.77
C ALA A 55 11.50 -12.24 5.09
N PRO A 56 11.79 -12.09 3.78
CA PRO A 56 11.53 -10.85 3.04
C PRO A 56 10.03 -10.54 2.88
N SER A 57 9.15 -11.49 3.17
CA SER A 57 7.70 -11.30 3.14
C SER A 57 7.13 -10.58 4.36
N ASN A 58 7.95 -10.27 5.38
CA ASN A 58 7.49 -9.55 6.57
C ASN A 58 7.51 -8.05 6.33
N ASP A 59 6.56 -7.34 6.96
CA ASP A 59 6.50 -5.88 6.93
C ASP A 59 7.76 -5.25 7.56
N LEU A 60 8.28 -5.85 8.63
CA LEU A 60 9.61 -5.56 9.17
C LEU A 60 10.51 -6.79 8.99
N GLN A 61 11.29 -6.79 7.91
CA GLN A 61 12.37 -7.75 7.71
C GLN A 61 13.56 -7.44 8.63
N LEU A 62 14.04 -8.42 9.39
CA LEU A 62 15.26 -8.33 10.20
C LEU A 62 16.37 -9.21 9.62
N ARG A 63 17.63 -8.84 9.81
CA ARG A 63 18.83 -9.60 9.44
C ARG A 63 19.35 -10.49 10.57
N ASP A 64 18.81 -10.31 11.77
CA ASP A 64 19.17 -11.10 12.96
C ASP A 64 18.85 -12.58 12.78
N HIS A 65 19.88 -13.42 12.72
CA HIS A 65 19.75 -14.86 12.52
C HIS A 65 19.11 -15.59 13.72
N THR A 66 19.05 -14.96 14.88
CA THR A 66 18.34 -15.51 16.06
C THR A 66 16.83 -15.23 16.01
N VAL A 67 16.37 -14.45 15.04
CA VAL A 67 14.96 -14.18 14.78
C VAL A 67 14.40 -15.20 13.78
N SER A 68 13.35 -15.92 14.17
CA SER A 68 12.62 -16.82 13.27
C SER A 68 12.10 -16.11 12.00
N ARG A 69 11.94 -16.87 10.91
CA ARG A 69 11.49 -16.34 9.60
C ARG A 69 10.20 -15.53 9.69
N ARG A 70 9.24 -15.99 10.49
CA ARG A 70 8.04 -15.27 10.91
C ARG A 70 8.01 -15.37 12.42
N HIS A 71 8.41 -14.31 13.12
CA HIS A 71 8.68 -14.39 14.55
C HIS A 71 7.46 -13.93 15.36
N CYS A 72 6.94 -12.75 15.07
CA CYS A 72 5.77 -12.22 15.75
C CYS A 72 4.92 -11.37 14.80
N GLU A 73 3.71 -11.06 15.24
CA GLU A 73 2.84 -10.09 14.59
C GLU A 73 2.30 -9.07 15.59
N ILE A 74 2.18 -7.82 15.14
CA ILE A 74 1.39 -6.80 15.82
C ILE A 74 0.03 -6.73 15.12
N SER A 75 -1.05 -6.69 15.87
CA SER A 75 -2.41 -6.60 15.34
C SER A 75 -3.24 -5.57 16.08
N VAL A 76 -4.22 -4.98 15.40
CA VAL A 76 -5.18 -4.04 15.97
C VAL A 76 -6.51 -4.75 16.17
N ARG A 77 -7.01 -4.76 17.41
CA ARG A 77 -8.34 -5.27 17.76
C ARG A 77 -9.00 -4.32 18.74
N ASN A 78 -10.21 -3.85 18.42
CA ASN A 78 -10.97 -2.93 19.28
C ASN A 78 -10.12 -1.73 19.77
N ASP A 79 -9.46 -1.03 18.83
CA ASP A 79 -8.60 0.13 19.10
C ASP A 79 -7.31 -0.11 19.90
N ARG A 80 -7.02 -1.37 20.24
CA ARG A 80 -5.84 -1.77 21.01
C ARG A 80 -4.88 -2.56 20.14
N TYR A 81 -3.60 -2.34 20.37
CA TYR A 81 -2.55 -3.11 19.73
C TYR A 81 -2.25 -4.35 20.56
N TYR A 82 -2.03 -5.46 19.88
CA TYR A 82 -1.63 -6.72 20.46
C TYR A 82 -0.40 -7.22 19.75
N ILE A 83 0.55 -7.78 20.48
CA ILE A 83 1.63 -8.57 19.91
C ILE A 83 1.32 -10.05 20.14
N ARG A 84 1.61 -10.88 19.15
CA ARG A 84 1.52 -12.33 19.24
C ARG A 84 2.79 -12.96 18.70
N ASP A 85 3.36 -13.88 19.47
CA ASP A 85 4.44 -14.76 19.02
C ASP A 85 3.89 -15.81 18.05
N LEU A 86 4.60 -16.05 16.95
CA LEU A 86 4.20 -16.97 15.88
C LEU A 86 4.91 -18.33 15.99
N ASP A 87 5.03 -18.85 17.22
CA ASP A 87 5.77 -20.07 17.54
C ASP A 87 7.25 -19.94 17.17
N SER A 88 7.84 -18.82 17.61
CA SER A 88 9.23 -18.51 17.33
C SER A 88 10.18 -19.38 18.17
N THR A 89 11.39 -19.60 17.65
CA THR A 89 12.38 -20.47 18.30
C THR A 89 12.88 -19.90 19.63
N ASN A 90 13.03 -18.57 19.71
CA ASN A 90 13.59 -17.88 20.89
C ASN A 90 12.53 -17.15 21.72
N GLY A 91 11.27 -17.20 21.30
CA GLY A 91 10.16 -16.49 21.93
C GLY A 91 10.21 -14.97 21.75
N THR A 92 9.06 -14.36 21.98
CA THR A 92 8.90 -12.90 22.01
C THR A 92 8.88 -12.41 23.45
N LEU A 93 9.75 -11.44 23.81
CA LEU A 93 9.70 -10.78 25.11
C LEU A 93 9.08 -9.40 24.96
N LEU A 94 8.06 -9.10 25.78
CA LEU A 94 7.44 -7.79 25.91
C LEU A 94 7.82 -7.18 27.26
N ASN A 95 8.53 -6.05 27.23
CA ASN A 95 9.07 -5.37 28.41
C ASN A 95 9.85 -6.32 29.36
N GLY A 96 10.58 -7.27 28.77
CA GLY A 96 11.37 -8.28 29.50
C GLY A 96 10.59 -9.54 29.91
N THR A 97 9.29 -9.60 29.66
CA THR A 97 8.45 -10.75 30.00
C THR A 97 8.14 -11.57 28.74
N PRO A 98 8.39 -12.89 28.71
CA PRO A 98 7.98 -13.76 27.59
C PRO A 98 6.46 -13.73 27.40
N VAL A 99 6.00 -13.60 26.16
CA VAL A 99 4.58 -13.57 25.81
C VAL A 99 4.28 -14.44 24.61
N VAL A 100 3.17 -15.18 24.66
CA VAL A 100 2.54 -15.77 23.48
C VAL A 100 1.62 -14.75 22.82
N GLU A 101 0.86 -14.01 23.63
CA GLU A 101 0.05 -12.87 23.20
C GLU A 101 0.01 -11.83 24.32
N GLY A 102 0.07 -10.55 23.98
CA GLY A 102 0.10 -9.46 24.95
C GLY A 102 -0.44 -8.15 24.39
N ILE A 103 -0.96 -7.30 25.27
CA ILE A 103 -1.37 -5.94 24.90
C ILE A 103 -0.11 -5.10 24.69
N LEU A 104 -0.02 -4.45 23.54
CA LEU A 104 1.10 -3.62 23.16
C LEU A 104 0.74 -2.14 23.37
N SER A 105 1.46 -1.46 24.26
CA SER A 105 1.27 -0.04 24.57
C SER A 105 2.32 0.82 23.87
N PRO A 106 2.05 2.11 23.60
CA PRO A 106 3.08 3.05 23.10
C PRO A 106 4.33 3.03 23.99
N GLY A 107 5.51 3.09 23.37
CA GLY A 107 6.81 3.01 24.03
C GLY A 107 7.20 1.60 24.51
N ALA A 108 6.37 0.58 24.30
CA ALA A 108 6.71 -0.78 24.69
C ALA A 108 7.96 -1.29 23.98
N ARG A 109 8.81 -1.99 24.75
CA ARG A 109 10.02 -2.65 24.26
C ARG A 109 9.74 -4.11 23.97
N ILE A 110 10.07 -4.55 22.76
CA ILE A 110 9.91 -5.94 22.34
C ILE A 110 11.30 -6.47 21.99
N ARG A 111 11.69 -7.60 22.58
CA ARG A 111 12.93 -8.30 22.21
C ARG A 111 12.59 -9.58 21.44
N LEU A 112 13.25 -9.74 20.29
CA LEU A 112 13.15 -10.86 19.36
C LEU A 112 14.58 -11.32 19.10
N GLY A 113 15.02 -12.43 19.72
CA GLY A 113 16.43 -12.82 19.65
C GLY A 113 17.36 -11.73 20.21
N ASP A 114 18.36 -11.32 19.42
CA ASP A 114 19.32 -10.25 19.75
C ASP A 114 18.80 -8.84 19.38
N THR A 115 17.64 -8.77 18.72
CA THR A 115 17.02 -7.51 18.29
C THR A 115 16.07 -6.97 19.35
N GLU A 116 16.18 -5.68 19.66
CA GLU A 116 15.21 -4.97 20.50
C GLU A 116 14.56 -3.84 19.70
N ILE A 117 13.23 -3.79 19.75
CA ILE A 117 12.41 -2.79 19.04
C ILE A 117 11.53 -2.02 20.01
N ILE A 118 11.23 -0.77 19.69
CA ILE A 118 10.27 0.10 20.39
C ILE A 118 9.05 0.30 19.49
N PHE A 119 7.86 0.15 20.07
CA PHE A 119 6.60 0.36 19.39
C PHE A 119 6.01 1.76 19.65
N GLU A 120 5.79 2.54 18.60
CA GLU A 120 5.24 3.90 18.65
C GLU A 120 4.06 4.05 17.68
N PRO A 121 2.82 3.76 18.10
CA PRO A 121 1.67 3.88 17.21
C PRO A 121 1.31 5.35 16.96
N LYS A 122 0.85 5.65 15.74
CA LYS A 122 0.16 6.89 15.40
C LYS A 122 -1.28 6.57 15.03
N LYS A 123 -2.21 7.36 15.58
CA LYS A 123 -3.63 7.31 15.26
C LYS A 123 -3.99 8.60 14.53
N LYS A 124 -4.70 8.49 13.42
CA LYS A 124 -5.14 9.66 12.66
C LYS A 124 -6.58 9.46 12.21
N TRP A 125 -7.43 10.44 12.49
CA TRP A 125 -8.76 10.50 11.92
C TRP A 125 -8.66 11.06 10.50
N GLU A 126 -9.14 10.31 9.53
CA GLU A 126 -9.11 10.67 8.12
C GLU A 126 -10.53 10.79 7.58
N ARG A 127 -10.81 11.90 6.90
CA ARG A 127 -12.12 12.13 6.30
C ARG A 127 -12.42 11.11 5.22
N VAL A 128 -13.60 10.52 5.29
CA VAL A 128 -14.12 9.64 4.24
C VAL A 128 -15.18 10.36 3.43
N THR A 129 -15.40 9.91 2.19
CA THR A 129 -16.51 10.41 1.39
C THR A 129 -17.83 9.79 1.87
N GLU A 130 -18.95 10.43 1.58
CA GLU A 130 -20.28 9.83 1.77
C GLU A 130 -20.72 9.00 0.56
N SER A 131 -20.03 9.14 -0.58
CA SER A 131 -20.33 8.42 -1.82
C SER A 131 -20.03 6.93 -1.70
N ASP A 132 -20.96 6.09 -2.15
CA ASP A 132 -20.79 4.64 -2.27
C ASP A 132 -20.15 4.22 -3.61
N SER A 133 -19.67 5.20 -4.39
CA SER A 133 -18.94 4.97 -5.63
C SER A 133 -17.87 6.01 -5.91
N PHE A 134 -16.92 5.63 -6.77
CA PHE A 134 -15.93 6.51 -7.39
C PHE A 134 -15.75 6.11 -8.85
N GLY A 135 -16.33 6.89 -9.77
CA GLY A 135 -16.52 6.44 -11.16
C GLY A 135 -17.36 5.16 -11.19
N GLN A 136 -16.82 4.11 -11.80
CA GLN A 136 -17.47 2.79 -11.90
C GLN A 136 -17.23 1.87 -10.69
N LEU A 137 -16.27 2.21 -9.80
CA LEU A 137 -16.08 1.46 -8.56
C LEU A 137 -17.27 1.64 -7.63
N LYS A 138 -17.73 0.53 -7.03
CA LYS A 138 -18.82 0.51 -6.07
C LYS A 138 -18.36 -0.10 -4.76
N GLY A 139 -18.76 0.49 -3.64
CA GLY A 139 -18.45 -0.02 -2.32
C GLY A 139 -19.09 0.85 -1.24
N SER A 140 -19.96 0.26 -0.45
CA SER A 140 -20.69 0.97 0.61
C SER A 140 -20.03 0.90 1.99
N SER A 141 -18.93 0.15 2.11
CA SER A 141 -18.19 0.08 3.37
C SER A 141 -17.39 1.35 3.61
N GLN A 142 -17.25 1.71 4.88
CA GLN A 142 -16.53 2.92 5.27
C GLN A 142 -15.07 2.86 4.84
N THR A 143 -14.45 1.69 4.89
CA THR A 143 -13.09 1.47 4.34
C THR A 143 -13.03 1.83 2.85
N MET A 144 -14.01 1.39 2.05
CA MET A 144 -14.08 1.77 0.63
C MET A 144 -14.34 3.26 0.43
N ARG A 145 -15.16 3.88 1.28
CA ARG A 145 -15.34 5.34 1.29
C ARG A 145 -14.05 6.08 1.64
N GLY A 146 -13.19 5.51 2.48
CA GLY A 146 -11.82 6.00 2.72
C GLY A 146 -10.95 5.90 1.47
N VAL A 147 -11.01 4.75 0.77
CA VAL A 147 -10.33 4.57 -0.52
C VAL A 147 -10.82 5.60 -1.54
N PHE A 148 -12.12 5.81 -1.68
CA PHE A 148 -12.68 6.81 -2.60
C PHE A 148 -12.23 8.24 -2.27
N ALA A 149 -12.16 8.59 -0.97
CA ALA A 149 -11.61 9.88 -0.56
C ALA A 149 -10.12 10.03 -0.91
N MET A 150 -9.34 8.95 -0.83
CA MET A 150 -7.94 8.93 -1.26
C MET A 150 -7.81 9.06 -2.78
N LEU A 151 -8.59 8.29 -3.55
CA LEU A 151 -8.61 8.37 -5.02
C LEU A 151 -9.01 9.78 -5.50
N ALA A 152 -9.99 10.42 -4.86
CA ALA A 152 -10.38 11.79 -5.17
C ALA A 152 -9.26 12.81 -4.92
N LYS A 153 -8.48 12.64 -3.84
CA LYS A 153 -7.29 13.47 -3.58
C LYS A 153 -6.23 13.27 -4.65
N VAL A 154 -5.96 12.03 -5.06
CA VAL A 154 -5.00 11.72 -6.12
C VAL A 154 -5.44 12.31 -7.45
N ALA A 155 -6.73 12.19 -7.80
CA ALA A 155 -7.31 12.73 -9.03
C ALA A 155 -7.15 14.27 -9.15
N ALA A 156 -7.08 14.98 -8.03
CA ALA A 156 -6.84 16.41 -7.99
C ALA A 156 -5.36 16.81 -8.18
N THR A 157 -4.44 15.86 -8.40
CA THR A 157 -3.00 16.10 -8.56
C THR A 157 -2.46 15.60 -9.90
N GLU A 158 -1.25 16.05 -10.24
CA GLU A 158 -0.48 15.57 -11.40
C GLU A 158 0.53 14.47 -11.04
N LEU A 159 0.53 14.01 -9.79
CA LEU A 159 1.50 13.03 -9.30
C LEU A 159 1.27 11.64 -9.91
N SER A 160 2.36 10.94 -10.21
CA SER A 160 2.32 9.50 -10.46
C SER A 160 1.93 8.77 -9.18
N CYS A 161 1.05 7.78 -9.30
CA CYS A 161 0.58 6.97 -8.16
C CYS A 161 0.70 5.47 -8.46
N VAL A 162 0.87 4.67 -7.41
CA VAL A 162 0.88 3.20 -7.50
C VAL A 162 -0.39 2.66 -6.87
N LEU A 163 -1.13 1.83 -7.60
CA LEU A 163 -2.32 1.14 -7.11
C LEU A 163 -1.94 -0.29 -6.70
N VAL A 164 -2.01 -0.58 -5.41
CA VAL A 164 -1.69 -1.89 -4.85
C VAL A 164 -2.97 -2.60 -4.40
N GLY A 165 -3.12 -3.85 -4.78
CA GLY A 165 -4.25 -4.68 -4.39
C GLY A 165 -4.22 -6.03 -5.09
N GLU A 166 -4.93 -7.00 -4.54
CA GLU A 166 -5.06 -8.34 -5.11
C GLU A 166 -5.72 -8.32 -6.51
N THR A 167 -5.54 -9.40 -7.27
CA THR A 167 -6.21 -9.57 -8.57
C THR A 167 -7.73 -9.50 -8.41
N GLY A 168 -8.41 -8.77 -9.30
CA GLY A 168 -9.86 -8.64 -9.27
C GLY A 168 -10.42 -7.59 -8.29
N THR A 169 -9.57 -6.86 -7.56
CA THR A 169 -10.01 -5.78 -6.65
C THR A 169 -10.45 -4.47 -7.34
N GLY A 170 -10.42 -4.42 -8.67
CA GLY A 170 -10.88 -3.27 -9.45
C GLY A 170 -9.84 -2.15 -9.62
N LYS A 171 -8.54 -2.49 -9.64
CA LYS A 171 -7.45 -1.51 -9.85
C LYS A 171 -7.59 -0.71 -11.15
N GLU A 172 -7.97 -1.36 -12.26
CA GLU A 172 -8.23 -0.66 -13.53
C GLU A 172 -9.39 0.34 -13.41
N LEU A 173 -10.47 -0.06 -12.72
CA LEU A 173 -11.61 0.84 -12.45
C LEU A 173 -11.19 2.02 -11.57
N ALA A 174 -10.24 1.83 -10.65
CA ALA A 174 -9.66 2.90 -9.84
C ALA A 174 -8.85 3.87 -10.68
N ALA A 175 -7.97 3.35 -11.55
CA ALA A 175 -7.17 4.17 -12.47
C ALA A 175 -8.06 5.00 -13.41
N ARG A 176 -9.11 4.37 -13.97
CA ARG A 176 -10.10 5.04 -14.80
C ARG A 176 -10.87 6.11 -14.04
N GLY A 177 -11.32 5.80 -12.82
CA GLY A 177 -11.98 6.77 -11.95
C GLY A 177 -11.09 7.97 -11.62
N ILE A 178 -9.79 7.76 -11.38
CA ILE A 178 -8.81 8.83 -11.15
C ILE A 178 -8.76 9.74 -12.38
N HIS A 179 -8.61 9.15 -13.57
CA HIS A 179 -8.56 9.91 -14.82
C HIS A 179 -9.85 10.73 -15.04
N GLU A 180 -11.03 10.10 -14.92
CA GLU A 180 -12.35 10.73 -15.10
C GLU A 180 -12.58 11.91 -14.14
N ASN A 181 -12.01 11.86 -12.93
CA ASN A 181 -12.16 12.90 -11.91
C ASN A 181 -10.98 13.89 -11.86
N SER A 182 -10.06 13.83 -12.82
CA SER A 182 -8.90 14.71 -12.89
C SER A 182 -9.08 15.88 -13.86
N ALA A 183 -8.15 16.84 -13.81
CA ALA A 183 -8.09 17.95 -14.77
C ALA A 183 -7.91 17.49 -16.23
N ARG A 184 -7.44 16.24 -16.42
CA ARG A 184 -7.16 15.60 -17.73
C ARG A 184 -8.25 14.61 -18.16
N SER A 185 -9.44 14.66 -17.58
CA SER A 185 -10.58 13.76 -17.90
C SER A 185 -11.06 13.80 -19.35
N LYS A 186 -10.73 14.85 -20.10
CA LYS A 186 -11.06 14.99 -21.53
C LYS A 186 -9.91 14.56 -22.46
N LYS A 187 -8.80 14.10 -21.91
CA LYS A 187 -7.59 13.70 -22.63
C LYS A 187 -7.52 12.17 -22.75
N PRO A 188 -6.59 11.61 -23.53
CA PRO A 188 -6.50 10.16 -23.69
C PRO A 188 -6.27 9.44 -22.35
N PHE A 189 -6.91 8.28 -22.20
CA PHE A 189 -6.63 7.31 -21.14
C PHE A 189 -6.18 6.01 -21.81
N ILE A 190 -4.88 5.75 -21.78
CA ILE A 190 -4.26 4.59 -22.42
C ILE A 190 -3.95 3.55 -21.35
N VAL A 191 -4.41 2.32 -21.57
CA VAL A 191 -4.11 1.18 -20.71
C VAL A 191 -3.10 0.30 -21.43
N VAL A 192 -2.05 -0.10 -20.74
CA VAL A 192 -1.07 -1.08 -21.21
C VAL A 192 -0.98 -2.20 -20.19
N ASP A 193 -1.29 -3.41 -20.63
CA ASP A 193 -1.10 -4.63 -19.85
C ASP A 193 0.32 -5.15 -20.08
N CYS A 194 1.17 -5.02 -19.06
CA CYS A 194 2.57 -5.42 -19.16
C CYS A 194 2.77 -6.94 -19.13
N GLY A 195 1.76 -7.71 -18.70
CA GLY A 195 1.81 -9.18 -18.61
C GLY A 195 1.27 -9.88 -19.87
N ALA A 196 0.36 -9.26 -20.61
CA ALA A 196 -0.26 -9.84 -21.80
C ALA A 196 0.63 -9.84 -23.07
N VAL A 197 1.67 -9.00 -23.10
CA VAL A 197 2.50 -8.77 -24.30
C VAL A 197 3.86 -9.45 -24.14
N SER A 198 4.39 -10.01 -25.24
CA SER A 198 5.72 -10.61 -25.18
C SER A 198 6.79 -9.57 -24.84
N LYS A 199 7.82 -9.97 -24.10
CA LYS A 199 8.94 -9.10 -23.69
C LYS A 199 9.61 -8.36 -24.86
N THR A 200 9.58 -8.95 -26.06
CA THR A 200 10.15 -8.35 -27.27
C THR A 200 9.25 -7.29 -27.91
N LEU A 201 7.94 -7.33 -27.68
CA LEU A 201 6.97 -6.40 -28.27
C LEU A 201 6.57 -5.27 -27.33
N ILE A 202 6.65 -5.48 -26.00
CA ILE A 202 6.24 -4.48 -25.01
C ILE A 202 7.03 -3.17 -25.13
N SER A 203 8.31 -3.22 -25.51
CA SER A 203 9.10 -2.01 -25.80
C SER A 203 8.49 -1.19 -26.94
N SER A 204 8.11 -1.85 -28.04
CA SER A 204 7.47 -1.20 -29.17
C SER A 204 6.07 -0.70 -28.82
N GLU A 205 5.37 -1.36 -27.92
CA GLU A 205 4.04 -0.94 -27.50
C GLU A 205 4.08 0.31 -26.64
N LEU A 206 5.02 0.37 -25.68
CA LEU A 206 5.22 1.51 -24.82
C LEU A 206 5.79 2.72 -25.56
N PHE A 207 6.88 2.53 -26.31
CA PHE A 207 7.69 3.62 -26.86
C PHE A 207 7.53 3.81 -28.37
N GLY A 208 6.80 2.91 -29.04
CA GLY A 208 6.67 2.95 -30.49
C GLY A 208 7.91 2.43 -31.21
N HIS A 209 7.87 2.48 -32.54
CA HIS A 209 9.04 2.23 -33.38
C HIS A 209 8.92 2.93 -34.73
N GLU A 210 10.08 3.25 -35.29
CA GLU A 210 10.19 3.67 -36.68
C GLU A 210 10.22 2.48 -37.64
N LYS A 211 9.80 2.72 -38.89
CA LYS A 211 9.90 1.69 -39.94
C LYS A 211 11.35 1.21 -40.07
N GLY A 212 11.56 -0.11 -40.03
CA GLY A 212 12.88 -0.72 -40.14
C GLY A 212 13.69 -0.79 -38.83
N ALA A 213 13.10 -0.45 -37.68
CA ALA A 213 13.77 -0.57 -36.38
C ALA A 213 14.15 -2.03 -36.00
N PHE A 214 13.43 -3.02 -36.52
CA PHE A 214 13.71 -4.45 -36.39
C PHE A 214 13.14 -5.25 -37.57
N THR A 215 13.50 -6.53 -37.69
CA THR A 215 12.99 -7.43 -38.74
C THR A 215 11.48 -7.64 -38.57
N GLY A 216 10.69 -7.13 -39.54
CA GLY A 216 9.22 -7.13 -39.49
C GLY A 216 8.58 -5.78 -39.13
N ALA A 217 9.38 -4.73 -38.89
CA ALA A 217 8.90 -3.36 -38.68
C ALA A 217 8.51 -2.69 -40.00
N ASP A 218 7.45 -3.19 -40.64
CA ASP A 218 7.01 -2.77 -41.98
C ASP A 218 6.42 -1.34 -42.02
N ARG A 219 6.01 -0.81 -40.86
CA ARG A 219 5.41 0.53 -40.71
C ARG A 219 5.87 1.18 -39.40
N GLN A 220 5.86 2.50 -39.37
CA GLN A 220 6.01 3.27 -38.12
C GLN A 220 4.78 3.03 -37.23
N ARG A 221 4.99 2.95 -35.92
CA ARG A 221 3.94 2.80 -34.92
C ARG A 221 4.17 3.75 -33.75
N GLN A 222 3.16 4.54 -33.44
CA GLN A 222 3.12 5.40 -32.26
C GLN A 222 3.09 4.54 -30.99
N GLY A 223 3.89 4.91 -29.98
CA GLY A 223 3.91 4.25 -28.68
C GLY A 223 2.77 4.69 -27.77
N ALA A 224 2.49 3.90 -26.74
CA ALA A 224 1.47 4.19 -25.74
C ALA A 224 1.73 5.51 -24.98
N PHE A 225 2.99 5.84 -24.70
CA PHE A 225 3.34 7.11 -24.05
C PHE A 225 2.96 8.32 -24.91
N GLU A 226 3.27 8.24 -26.21
CA GLU A 226 2.94 9.31 -27.15
C GLU A 226 1.43 9.38 -27.40
N ALA A 227 0.75 8.24 -27.50
CA ALA A 227 -0.71 8.19 -27.60
C ALA A 227 -1.43 8.72 -26.34
N ALA A 228 -0.76 8.67 -25.19
CA ALA A 228 -1.26 9.19 -23.91
C ALA A 228 -0.89 10.66 -23.67
N ASP A 229 -0.30 11.37 -24.63
CA ASP A 229 0.19 12.74 -24.45
C ASP A 229 -0.90 13.69 -23.92
N GLY A 230 -0.51 14.48 -22.91
CA GLY A 230 -1.40 15.34 -22.14
C GLY A 230 -2.52 14.61 -21.36
N GLY A 231 -2.53 13.29 -21.36
CA GLY A 231 -3.53 12.42 -20.75
C GLY A 231 -2.96 11.57 -19.61
N THR A 232 -3.40 10.30 -19.56
CA THR A 232 -3.00 9.35 -18.53
C THR A 232 -2.66 8.01 -19.17
N ILE A 233 -1.52 7.46 -18.77
CA ILE A 233 -1.16 6.07 -19.05
C ILE A 233 -1.32 5.25 -17.77
N PHE A 234 -2.01 4.11 -17.87
CA PHE A 234 -2.14 3.13 -16.80
C PHE A 234 -1.37 1.87 -17.21
N LEU A 235 -0.35 1.53 -16.44
CA LEU A 235 0.46 0.33 -16.63
C LEU A 235 -0.06 -0.75 -15.68
N ASP A 236 -0.84 -1.68 -16.19
CA ASP A 236 -1.27 -2.84 -15.39
C ASP A 236 -0.15 -3.88 -15.35
N GLU A 237 -0.07 -4.59 -14.23
CA GLU A 237 0.98 -5.58 -13.96
C GLU A 237 2.42 -5.07 -14.21
N VAL A 238 2.70 -3.80 -13.87
CA VAL A 238 4.01 -3.16 -14.09
C VAL A 238 5.20 -3.94 -13.50
N GLY A 239 4.96 -4.83 -12.53
CA GLY A 239 5.97 -5.75 -11.99
C GLY A 239 6.48 -6.80 -12.98
N GLU A 240 5.72 -7.11 -14.03
CA GLU A 240 6.12 -8.03 -15.11
C GLU A 240 6.99 -7.35 -16.18
N LEU A 241 7.19 -6.03 -16.08
CA LEU A 241 7.99 -5.29 -17.04
C LEU A 241 9.47 -5.73 -17.01
N PRO A 242 10.07 -6.02 -18.18
CA PRO A 242 11.50 -6.31 -18.28
C PRO A 242 12.40 -5.23 -17.66
N LEU A 243 13.41 -5.65 -16.89
CA LEU A 243 14.33 -4.75 -16.17
C LEU A 243 15.08 -3.77 -17.08
N ASP A 244 15.35 -4.18 -18.31
CA ASP A 244 16.03 -3.37 -19.34
C ASP A 244 15.17 -2.22 -19.88
N LEU A 245 13.85 -2.24 -19.67
CA LEU A 245 12.94 -1.15 -20.05
C LEU A 245 12.72 -0.13 -18.94
N GLN A 246 13.01 -0.47 -17.67
CA GLN A 246 12.81 0.43 -16.54
C GLN A 246 13.63 1.75 -16.65
N PRO A 247 14.88 1.77 -17.14
CA PRO A 247 15.61 3.01 -17.34
C PRO A 247 14.95 3.96 -18.36
N GLN A 248 14.21 3.43 -19.33
CA GLN A 248 13.48 4.25 -20.30
C GLN A 248 12.26 4.88 -19.64
N LEU A 249 11.52 4.13 -18.82
CA LEU A 249 10.39 4.65 -18.03
C LEU A 249 10.78 5.80 -17.10
N LEU A 250 11.98 5.76 -16.52
CA LEU A 250 12.48 6.82 -15.63
C LEU A 250 12.83 8.13 -16.35
N ARG A 251 12.84 8.14 -17.68
CA ARG A 251 13.25 9.28 -18.51
C ARG A 251 12.10 9.89 -19.31
N VAL A 252 10.88 9.37 -19.17
CA VAL A 252 9.68 9.87 -19.84
C VAL A 252 9.07 11.02 -19.07
#